data_AF-A0A931V2B5-F1
#
_entry.id   AF-A0A931V2B5-F1
#
_cell.length_a   1.000
_cell.length_b   1.000
_cell.length_c   1.000
_cell.angle_alpha   90.00
_cell.angle_beta   90.00
_cell.angle_gamma   90.00
#
_symmetry.space_group_name_H-M   'P 1'
#
loop_
_entity.id
_entity.type
_entity.pdbx_description
1 polymer ?
#
loop_
_entity_poly.entity_id
_entity_poly.type
_entity_poly.pdbx_seq_one_letter_code
_entity_poly.pdbx_strand_id
1 'polypeptide(L)'
;MSGSDDNDDPKTPPVSAAMPVASPEPPEPPEPRDPRDPPITRVIAKSLGEDDVRFARAWRVWLEALAHDPEAAWAAALTYRSLPVDGREAWIDALDVDAPDVGAPAIALYAPLLGVEDDPGRRARIEAALLKHGAPVPQNVLRALVGEHSQRRIIVIINPLYLDFVEVLTCVMDGDAGFHDVRHDPIRRAAEAPKEGDVIDGVELEARPMEVVIEELAHAVVAHRRNGGKLSLALVRFADLFTPRPESVDRDKLGDR
;
A
#
# COMPACT_ATOMS: atom_id res chain seq x y z
N MET A 1 -60.56 49.36 21.98
CA MET A 1 -59.75 48.26 21.41
C MET A 1 -59.52 48.60 19.95
N SER A 2 -58.29 48.38 19.45
CA SER A 2 -57.64 49.04 18.28
C SER A 2 -57.12 50.45 18.64
N GLY A 3 -55.83 50.78 18.63
CA GLY A 3 -54.65 50.12 18.06
C GLY A 3 -54.27 50.77 16.74
N SER A 4 -53.44 51.83 16.78
CA SER A 4 -52.65 52.36 15.66
C SER A 4 -51.60 53.37 16.17
N ASP A 5 -50.41 53.21 15.58
CA ASP A 5 -49.35 54.19 15.37
C ASP A 5 -48.48 54.65 16.56
N ASP A 6 -47.29 54.05 16.64
CA ASP A 6 -46.05 54.83 16.55
C ASP A 6 -44.90 53.92 16.09
N ASN A 7 -44.39 54.21 14.91
CA ASN A 7 -43.33 53.49 14.22
C ASN A 7 -42.00 54.08 14.67
N ASP A 8 -41.35 53.40 15.62
CA ASP A 8 -40.05 53.78 16.19
C ASP A 8 -38.92 53.27 15.28
N ASP A 9 -38.27 54.19 14.56
CA ASP A 9 -37.09 53.92 13.72
C ASP A 9 -35.87 53.54 14.59
N PRO A 10 -35.29 52.34 14.48
CA PRO A 10 -33.99 52.07 15.09
C PRO A 10 -32.86 52.66 14.23
N LYS A 11 -32.24 53.72 14.77
CA LYS A 11 -30.99 54.33 14.28
C LYS A 11 -29.95 53.29 13.87
N THR A 12 -29.58 53.32 12.59
CA THR A 12 -28.39 52.65 12.04
C THR A 12 -27.12 53.18 12.72
N PRO A 13 -26.21 52.33 13.24
CA PRO A 13 -24.91 52.78 13.72
C PRO A 13 -24.00 53.16 12.53
N PRO A 14 -23.02 54.06 12.72
CA PRO A 14 -22.17 54.53 11.63
C PRO A 14 -21.27 53.42 11.09
N VAL A 15 -21.21 53.34 9.76
CA VAL A 15 -20.30 52.48 9.00
C VAL A 15 -18.87 52.92 9.30
N SER A 16 -18.12 52.06 10.01
CA SER A 16 -16.69 52.25 10.24
C SER A 16 -15.95 52.11 8.91
N ALA A 17 -15.26 53.16 8.49
CA ALA A 17 -14.43 53.17 7.29
C ALA A 17 -13.32 52.10 7.42
N ALA A 18 -13.37 51.10 6.54
CA ALA A 18 -12.29 50.14 6.38
C ALA A 18 -11.08 50.84 5.73
N MET A 19 -9.94 50.81 6.41
CA MET A 19 -8.65 51.18 5.81
C MET A 19 -8.25 50.14 4.76
N PRO A 20 -7.62 50.53 3.64
CA PRO A 20 -7.10 49.57 2.68
C PRO A 20 -5.87 48.86 3.28
N VAL A 21 -5.96 47.54 3.45
CA VAL A 21 -4.79 46.69 3.72
C VAL A 21 -4.02 46.56 2.40
N ALA A 22 -2.80 47.08 2.36
CA ALA A 22 -1.89 46.88 1.24
C ALA A 22 -1.54 45.38 1.12
N SER A 23 -1.71 44.82 -0.09
CA SER A 23 -1.22 43.49 -0.42
C SER A 23 0.29 43.39 -0.16
N PRO A 24 0.82 42.30 0.41
CA PRO A 24 2.26 42.13 0.57
C PRO A 24 2.93 42.04 -0.80
N GLU A 25 4.01 42.81 -0.96
CA GLU A 25 4.85 42.82 -2.15
C GLU A 25 5.51 41.44 -2.35
N PRO A 26 5.61 40.91 -3.58
CA PRO A 26 6.24 39.63 -3.84
C PRO A 26 7.73 39.66 -3.45
N PRO A 27 8.29 38.57 -2.89
CA PRO A 27 9.68 38.54 -2.47
C PRO A 27 10.60 38.75 -3.68
N GLU A 28 11.63 39.60 -3.50
CA GLU A 28 12.65 39.82 -4.52
C GLU A 28 13.34 38.51 -4.91
N PRO A 29 13.69 38.33 -6.20
CA PRO A 29 14.42 37.15 -6.65
C PRO A 29 15.79 37.10 -5.96
N PRO A 30 16.26 35.91 -5.56
CA PRO A 30 17.53 35.78 -4.84
C PRO A 30 18.70 36.26 -5.69
N GLU A 31 19.64 36.98 -5.07
CA GLU A 31 20.84 37.47 -5.73
C GLU A 31 21.64 36.33 -6.38
N PRO A 32 22.23 36.58 -7.58
CA PRO A 32 23.07 35.60 -8.24
C PRO A 32 24.33 35.32 -7.41
N ARG A 33 24.55 34.04 -7.13
CA ARG A 33 25.58 33.53 -6.23
C ARG A 33 27.01 33.85 -6.68
N ASP A 34 27.90 34.21 -5.76
CA ASP A 34 29.32 34.46 -6.04
C ASP A 34 29.99 33.16 -6.52
N PRO A 35 30.67 33.14 -7.68
CA PRO A 35 31.37 31.96 -8.20
C PRO A 35 32.47 31.41 -7.27
N ARG A 36 32.88 32.16 -6.25
CA ARG A 36 33.85 31.76 -5.23
C ARG A 36 33.20 31.06 -4.04
N ASP A 37 31.87 30.99 -3.98
CA ASP A 37 31.18 30.19 -2.98
C ASP A 37 31.44 28.69 -3.24
N PRO A 38 31.83 27.92 -2.22
CA PRO A 38 31.99 26.48 -2.38
C PRO A 38 30.65 25.84 -2.77
N PRO A 39 30.65 24.81 -3.63
CA PRO A 39 29.44 24.11 -4.02
C PRO A 39 28.69 23.57 -2.78
N ILE A 40 27.35 23.68 -2.77
CA ILE A 40 26.47 23.28 -1.65
C ILE A 40 26.80 21.87 -1.14
N THR A 41 27.25 20.99 -2.02
CA THR A 41 27.66 19.60 -1.75
C THR A 41 28.80 19.47 -0.74
N ARG A 42 29.60 20.52 -0.48
CA ARG A 42 30.70 20.48 0.52
C ARG A 42 30.34 21.10 1.87
N VAL A 43 29.22 21.80 2.00
CA VAL A 43 28.78 22.40 3.27
C VAL A 43 28.02 21.39 4.14
N ILE A 44 27.37 20.40 3.53
CA ILE A 44 26.64 19.35 4.27
C ILE A 44 27.62 18.41 4.99
N ALA A 45 28.81 18.14 4.45
CA ALA A 45 29.73 17.15 5.01
C ALA A 45 30.56 17.59 6.24
N LYS A 46 30.50 18.85 6.66
CA LYS A 46 31.34 19.37 7.78
C LYS A 46 30.56 19.78 9.03
N SER A 47 29.25 19.62 9.01
CA SER A 47 28.33 19.84 10.13
C SER A 47 27.30 18.70 10.22
N LEU A 48 27.72 17.46 10.02
CA LEU A 48 26.86 16.30 10.29
C LEU A 48 26.85 16.11 11.81
N GLY A 49 25.82 16.65 12.46
CA GLY A 49 25.69 16.69 13.91
C GLY A 49 25.41 15.31 14.51
N GLU A 50 25.40 15.23 15.84
CA GLU A 50 24.96 14.02 16.57
C GLU A 50 23.57 13.54 16.14
N ASP A 51 22.72 14.45 15.64
CA ASP A 51 21.36 14.17 15.19
C ASP A 51 21.34 13.28 13.94
N ASP A 52 22.22 13.51 12.95
CA ASP A 52 22.26 12.69 11.73
C ASP A 52 22.66 11.24 12.04
N VAL A 53 23.59 11.06 13.00
CA VAL A 53 23.99 9.73 13.47
C VAL A 53 22.83 9.03 14.19
N ARG A 54 22.04 9.77 14.98
CA ARG A 54 20.85 9.23 15.64
C ARG A 54 19.76 8.87 14.63
N PHE A 55 19.52 9.71 13.62
CA PHE A 55 18.56 9.43 12.55
C PHE A 55 18.96 8.21 11.73
N ALA A 56 20.21 8.12 11.30
CA ALA A 56 20.72 6.95 10.58
C ALA A 56 20.59 5.66 11.41
N ARG A 57 20.86 5.72 12.71
CA ARG A 57 20.66 4.57 13.61
C ARG A 57 19.19 4.20 13.77
N ALA A 58 18.32 5.17 13.99
CA ALA A 58 16.88 4.94 14.12
C ALA A 58 16.30 4.34 12.83
N TRP A 59 16.72 4.86 11.68
CA TRP A 59 16.41 4.33 10.35
C TRP A 59 16.80 2.85 10.21
N ARG A 60 18.06 2.49 10.52
CA ARG A 60 18.50 1.09 10.42
C ARG A 60 17.80 0.14 11.38
N VAL A 61 17.53 0.60 12.61
CA VAL A 61 16.74 -0.18 13.59
C VAL A 61 15.32 -0.41 13.08
N TRP A 62 14.72 0.61 12.47
CA TRP A 62 13.39 0.45 11.87
C TRP A 62 13.42 -0.50 10.68
N LEU A 63 14.41 -0.37 9.77
CA LEU A 63 14.62 -1.28 8.65
C LEU A 63 14.83 -2.73 9.09
N GLU A 64 15.55 -2.95 10.19
CA GLU A 64 15.72 -4.29 10.76
C GLU A 64 14.37 -4.89 11.19
N ALA A 65 13.50 -4.07 11.77
CA ALA A 65 12.17 -4.50 12.22
C ALA A 65 11.26 -4.99 11.07
N LEU A 66 11.48 -4.54 9.83
CA LEU A 66 10.71 -5.02 8.66
C LEU A 66 10.83 -6.54 8.45
N ALA A 67 11.85 -7.19 9.01
CA ALA A 67 12.01 -8.64 8.88
C ALA A 67 11.08 -9.46 9.78
N HIS A 68 10.51 -8.85 10.83
CA HIS A 68 9.76 -9.58 11.84
C HIS A 68 8.51 -8.87 12.33
N ASP A 69 8.41 -7.54 12.22
CA ASP A 69 7.26 -6.78 12.68
C ASP A 69 6.32 -6.43 11.51
N PRO A 70 5.12 -7.04 11.43
CA PRO A 70 4.17 -6.77 10.35
C PRO A 70 3.68 -5.32 10.37
N GLU A 71 3.59 -4.66 11.53
CA GLU A 71 3.18 -3.27 11.63
C GLU A 71 4.27 -2.35 11.08
N ALA A 72 5.55 -2.64 11.35
CA ALA A 72 6.67 -1.90 10.78
C ALA A 72 6.73 -2.05 9.25
N ALA A 73 6.53 -3.27 8.73
CA ALA A 73 6.46 -3.53 7.29
C ALA A 73 5.27 -2.81 6.63
N TRP A 74 4.09 -2.83 7.25
CA TRP A 74 2.92 -2.12 6.73
C TRP A 74 3.12 -0.60 6.76
N ALA A 75 3.65 -0.07 7.87
CA ALA A 75 4.00 1.34 7.97
C ALA A 75 4.99 1.74 6.86
N ALA A 76 6.01 0.93 6.59
CA ALA A 76 6.96 1.18 5.50
C ALA A 76 6.26 1.25 4.14
N ALA A 77 5.39 0.29 3.83
CA ALA A 77 4.61 0.28 2.59
C ALA A 77 3.71 1.53 2.45
N LEU A 78 3.02 1.93 3.54
CA LEU A 78 2.16 3.11 3.54
C LEU A 78 2.96 4.40 3.38
N THR A 79 4.05 4.55 4.13
CA THR A 79 4.94 5.71 4.06
C THR A 79 5.51 5.83 2.65
N TYR A 80 6.10 4.76 2.11
CA TYR A 80 6.63 4.74 0.75
C TYR A 80 5.58 5.14 -0.29
N ARG A 81 4.37 4.56 -0.22
CA ARG A 81 3.27 4.89 -1.14
C ARG A 81 2.85 6.36 -1.05
N SER A 82 2.92 6.96 0.14
CA SER A 82 2.55 8.37 0.33
C SER A 82 3.57 9.37 -0.23
N LEU A 83 4.79 8.92 -0.52
CA LEU A 83 5.84 9.79 -1.04
C LEU A 83 5.57 10.19 -2.51
N PRO A 84 5.97 11.42 -2.89
CA PRO A 84 6.07 11.79 -4.30
C PRO A 84 7.15 10.96 -4.99
N VAL A 85 7.18 11.01 -6.32
CA VAL A 85 8.14 10.25 -7.16
C VAL A 85 9.58 10.42 -6.67
N ASP A 86 10.05 11.66 -6.49
CA ASP A 86 11.44 11.92 -6.05
C ASP A 86 11.73 11.34 -4.66
N GLY A 87 10.72 11.32 -3.78
CA GLY A 87 10.86 10.72 -2.45
C GLY A 87 10.96 9.20 -2.49
N ARG A 88 10.23 8.55 -3.42
CA ARG A 88 10.33 7.10 -3.63
C ARG A 88 11.68 6.70 -4.21
N GLU A 89 12.18 7.47 -5.19
CA GLU A 89 13.53 7.25 -5.75
C GLU A 89 14.60 7.40 -4.66
N ALA A 90 14.53 8.48 -3.86
CA ALA A 90 15.46 8.71 -2.76
C ALA A 90 15.41 7.60 -1.70
N TRP A 91 14.24 7.01 -1.44
CA TRP A 91 14.10 5.86 -0.55
C TRP A 91 14.84 4.64 -1.10
N ILE A 92 14.65 4.32 -2.38
CA ILE A 92 15.32 3.18 -3.03
C ILE A 92 16.84 3.40 -3.04
N ASP A 93 17.29 4.62 -3.36
CA ASP A 93 18.71 5.01 -3.29
C ASP A 93 19.28 4.80 -1.88
N ALA A 94 18.55 5.19 -0.84
CA ALA A 94 18.96 4.99 0.55
C ALA A 94 19.07 3.51 0.91
N LEU A 95 18.12 2.67 0.47
CA LEU A 95 18.20 1.22 0.67
C LEU A 95 19.40 0.61 -0.06
N ASP A 96 19.72 1.05 -1.28
CA ASP A 96 20.88 0.57 -2.02
C ASP A 96 22.21 0.82 -1.27
N VAL A 97 22.26 1.87 -0.44
CA VAL A 97 23.41 2.22 0.40
C VAL A 97 23.39 1.46 1.74
N ASP A 98 22.26 1.47 2.44
CA ASP A 98 22.18 0.98 3.82
C ASP A 98 21.90 -0.53 3.92
N ALA A 99 21.28 -1.16 2.92
CA ALA A 99 20.89 -2.58 2.98
C ALA A 99 22.01 -3.55 3.42
N PRO A 100 23.28 -3.40 2.97
CA PRO A 100 24.38 -4.26 3.44
C PRO A 100 24.67 -4.16 4.94
N ASP A 101 24.35 -3.03 5.56
CA ASP A 101 24.63 -2.73 6.98
C ASP A 101 23.40 -2.94 7.88
N VAL A 102 22.25 -3.28 7.30
CA VAL A 102 21.03 -3.62 8.04
C VAL A 102 21.01 -5.12 8.32
N GLY A 103 20.76 -5.51 9.57
CA GLY A 103 20.71 -6.92 10.00
C GLY A 103 19.52 -7.74 9.45
N ALA A 104 18.76 -7.19 8.51
CA ALA A 104 17.60 -7.81 7.89
C ALA A 104 17.94 -8.33 6.48
N PRO A 105 17.32 -9.44 6.03
CA PRO A 105 17.49 -9.92 4.67
C PRO A 105 16.91 -8.90 3.67
N ALA A 106 17.55 -8.75 2.51
CA ALA A 106 17.12 -7.78 1.48
C ALA A 106 15.64 -7.93 1.11
N ILE A 107 15.09 -9.15 1.11
CA ILE A 107 13.67 -9.36 0.85
C ILE A 107 12.77 -8.59 1.82
N ALA A 108 13.13 -8.46 3.09
CA ALA A 108 12.37 -7.70 4.06
C ALA A 108 12.36 -6.19 3.77
N LEU A 109 13.45 -5.67 3.23
CA LEU A 109 13.62 -4.25 2.95
C LEU A 109 12.84 -3.81 1.71
N TYR A 110 12.82 -4.65 0.68
CA TYR A 110 12.31 -4.30 -0.64
C TYR A 110 10.88 -4.83 -0.90
N ALA A 111 10.46 -5.95 -0.29
CA ALA A 111 9.15 -6.53 -0.57
C ALA A 111 7.95 -5.63 -0.15
N PRO A 112 7.98 -4.89 0.99
CA PRO A 112 6.92 -3.93 1.31
C PRO A 112 6.71 -2.88 0.21
N LEU A 113 7.79 -2.39 -0.38
CA LEU A 113 7.78 -1.39 -1.46
C LEU A 113 7.21 -2.02 -2.74
N LEU A 114 7.65 -3.25 -3.05
CA LEU A 114 7.20 -3.98 -4.22
C LEU A 114 5.68 -4.26 -4.22
N GLY A 115 5.09 -4.45 -3.03
CA GLY A 115 3.65 -4.68 -2.87
C GLY A 115 2.76 -3.45 -3.13
N VAL A 116 3.33 -2.25 -3.17
CA VAL A 116 2.58 -0.99 -3.36
C VAL A 116 3.08 -0.14 -4.53
N GLU A 117 4.14 -0.56 -5.22
CA GLU A 117 4.66 0.16 -6.39
C GLU A 117 3.89 -0.22 -7.66
N ASP A 118 3.26 0.77 -8.27
CA ASP A 118 2.47 0.63 -9.49
C ASP A 118 3.30 0.97 -10.75
N ASP A 119 4.42 1.70 -10.61
CA ASP A 119 5.28 2.06 -11.74
C ASP A 119 6.18 0.89 -12.15
N PRO A 120 6.10 0.45 -13.42
CA PRO A 120 6.83 -0.73 -13.88
C PRO A 120 8.37 -0.52 -13.86
N GLY A 121 8.85 0.72 -14.05
CA GLY A 121 10.27 1.03 -14.03
C GLY A 121 10.87 0.90 -12.63
N ARG A 122 10.21 1.51 -11.63
CA ARG A 122 10.59 1.36 -10.22
C ARG A 122 10.43 -0.06 -9.72
N ARG A 123 9.35 -0.76 -10.09
CA ARG A 123 9.19 -2.19 -9.77
C ARG A 123 10.39 -3.00 -10.27
N ALA A 124 10.75 -2.85 -11.54
CA ALA A 124 11.89 -3.56 -12.13
C ALA A 124 13.21 -3.21 -11.42
N ARG A 125 13.38 -1.96 -10.98
CA ARG A 125 14.54 -1.53 -10.18
C ARG A 125 14.58 -2.23 -8.81
N ILE A 126 13.47 -2.29 -8.10
CA ILE A 126 13.34 -2.98 -6.80
C ILE A 126 13.60 -4.49 -6.96
N GLU A 127 13.05 -5.11 -8.01
CA GLU A 127 13.32 -6.52 -8.34
C GLU A 127 14.80 -6.77 -8.66
N ALA A 128 15.45 -5.87 -9.40
CA ALA A 128 16.88 -5.96 -9.67
C ALA A 128 17.73 -5.83 -8.40
N ALA A 129 17.33 -4.98 -7.45
CA ALA A 129 17.99 -4.88 -6.15
C ALA A 129 17.87 -6.19 -5.35
N LEU A 130 16.68 -6.81 -5.32
CA LEU A 130 16.50 -8.12 -4.69
C LEU A 130 17.43 -9.19 -5.28
N LEU A 131 17.50 -9.26 -6.62
CA LEU A 131 18.37 -10.20 -7.33
C LEU A 131 19.86 -9.95 -7.03
N LYS A 132 20.28 -8.67 -7.01
CA LYS A 132 21.66 -8.26 -6.64
C LYS A 132 22.05 -8.77 -5.25
N HIS A 133 21.10 -8.80 -4.31
CA HIS A 133 21.31 -9.30 -2.96
C HIS A 133 21.04 -10.80 -2.80
N GLY A 134 20.81 -11.55 -3.88
CA GLY A 134 20.58 -12.99 -3.86
C GLY A 134 19.26 -13.41 -3.19
N ALA A 135 18.34 -12.46 -2.99
CA ALA A 135 17.04 -12.74 -2.40
C ALA A 135 16.11 -13.34 -3.48
N PRO A 136 15.40 -14.44 -3.17
CA PRO A 136 14.39 -14.95 -4.09
C PRO A 136 13.28 -13.92 -4.25
N VAL A 137 12.84 -13.72 -5.48
CA VAL A 137 11.58 -13.03 -5.74
C VAL A 137 10.47 -13.92 -5.17
N PRO A 138 9.53 -13.38 -4.38
CA PRO A 138 8.43 -14.17 -3.83
C PRO A 138 7.69 -14.95 -4.91
N GLN A 139 7.65 -16.28 -4.75
CA GLN A 139 6.85 -17.15 -5.60
C GLN A 139 5.51 -17.37 -4.91
N ASN A 140 4.50 -16.66 -5.39
CA ASN A 140 3.16 -16.62 -4.80
C ASN A 140 2.39 -17.92 -5.07
N VAL A 141 2.61 -18.95 -4.25
CA VAL A 141 1.68 -20.10 -4.20
C VAL A 141 0.53 -19.69 -3.30
N LEU A 142 -0.51 -19.13 -3.93
CA LEU A 142 -1.71 -18.72 -3.22
C LEU A 142 -2.39 -19.93 -2.56
N ARG A 143 -2.96 -19.70 -1.39
CA ARG A 143 -3.82 -20.67 -0.71
C ARG A 143 -5.22 -20.11 -0.60
N ALA A 144 -6.22 -20.98 -0.73
CA ALA A 144 -7.60 -20.59 -0.57
C ALA A 144 -8.29 -21.46 0.48
N LEU A 145 -9.06 -20.81 1.35
CA LEU A 145 -9.94 -21.46 2.31
C LEU A 145 -11.37 -21.01 2.02
N VAL A 146 -12.33 -21.93 2.15
CA VAL A 146 -13.74 -21.67 1.91
C VAL A 146 -14.55 -22.23 3.06
N GLY A 147 -15.45 -21.42 3.58
CA GLY A 147 -16.49 -21.83 4.51
C GLY A 147 -17.87 -21.61 3.91
N GLU A 148 -18.80 -22.52 4.17
CA GLU A 148 -20.18 -22.41 3.74
C GLU A 148 -21.13 -22.67 4.92
N HIS A 149 -22.07 -21.75 5.16
CA HIS A 149 -23.16 -21.99 6.08
C HIS A 149 -24.44 -21.33 5.57
N SER A 150 -25.46 -22.16 5.32
CA SER A 150 -26.74 -21.72 4.75
C SER A 150 -26.56 -21.05 3.38
N GLN A 151 -26.80 -19.74 3.26
CA GLN A 151 -26.63 -18.96 2.03
C GLN A 151 -25.38 -18.06 2.07
N ARG A 152 -24.63 -18.08 3.18
CA ARG A 152 -23.44 -17.25 3.38
C ARG A 152 -22.21 -18.08 3.05
N ARG A 153 -21.37 -17.53 2.19
CA ARG A 153 -20.13 -18.16 1.76
C ARG A 153 -18.97 -17.24 2.09
N ILE A 154 -17.94 -17.79 2.71
CA ILE A 154 -16.74 -17.06 3.11
C ILE A 154 -15.58 -17.65 2.33
N ILE A 155 -14.88 -16.80 1.59
CA ILE A 155 -13.66 -17.15 0.87
C ILE A 155 -12.51 -16.37 1.49
N VAL A 156 -11.44 -17.06 1.83
CA VAL A 156 -10.18 -16.46 2.29
C VAL A 156 -9.09 -16.82 1.31
N ILE A 157 -8.47 -15.82 0.68
CA ILE A 157 -7.25 -15.98 -0.11
C ILE A 157 -6.07 -15.53 0.74
N ILE A 158 -5.05 -16.38 0.80
CA ILE A 158 -3.80 -16.11 1.50
C ILE A 158 -2.69 -16.11 0.45
N ASN A 159 -2.09 -14.95 0.24
CA ASN A 159 -1.00 -14.71 -0.69
C ASN A 159 0.32 -14.57 0.07
N PRO A 160 1.23 -15.55 0.02
CA PRO A 160 2.56 -15.40 0.60
C PRO A 160 3.28 -14.19 -0.01
N LEU A 161 3.78 -13.28 0.84
CA LEU A 161 4.48 -12.10 0.38
C LEU A 161 6.00 -12.27 0.48
N TYR A 162 6.53 -12.51 1.67
CA TYR A 162 7.96 -12.76 1.90
C TYR A 162 8.17 -13.19 3.35
N LEU A 163 9.26 -13.89 3.63
CA LEU A 163 9.54 -14.45 4.97
C LEU A 163 8.31 -15.19 5.52
N ASP A 164 7.82 -14.79 6.69
CA ASP A 164 6.61 -15.29 7.29
C ASP A 164 5.42 -14.33 7.10
N PHE A 165 5.47 -13.36 6.19
CA PHE A 165 4.34 -12.48 5.92
C PHE A 165 3.47 -12.95 4.75
N VAL A 166 2.18 -12.69 4.90
CA VAL A 166 1.12 -12.97 3.93
C VAL A 166 0.20 -11.76 3.78
N GLU A 167 -0.41 -11.65 2.62
CA GLU A 167 -1.56 -10.80 2.35
C GLU A 167 -2.82 -11.67 2.44
N VAL A 168 -3.86 -11.18 3.10
CA VAL A 168 -5.12 -11.92 3.30
C VAL A 168 -6.29 -11.13 2.74
N LEU A 169 -7.04 -11.74 1.82
CA LEU A 169 -8.32 -11.25 1.35
C LEU A 169 -9.42 -12.13 1.92
N THR A 170 -10.35 -11.55 2.67
CA THR A 170 -11.56 -12.22 3.15
C THR A 170 -12.75 -11.66 2.39
N CYS A 171 -13.45 -12.50 1.65
CA CYS A 171 -14.67 -12.17 0.94
C CYS A 171 -15.85 -12.91 1.59
N VAL A 172 -16.86 -12.15 1.99
CA VAL A 172 -18.13 -12.69 2.46
C VAL A 172 -19.17 -12.43 1.39
N MET A 173 -19.88 -13.48 1.00
CA MET A 173 -20.86 -13.46 -0.09
C MET A 173 -22.20 -14.00 0.40
N ASP A 174 -23.27 -13.40 -0.09
CA ASP A 174 -24.64 -13.83 0.19
C ASP A 174 -25.28 -14.37 -1.10
N GLY A 175 -25.29 -15.70 -1.27
CA GLY A 175 -25.89 -16.38 -2.43
C GLY A 175 -25.64 -15.68 -3.78
N ASP A 176 -26.72 -15.43 -4.52
CA ASP A 176 -26.67 -14.77 -5.83
C ASP A 176 -26.59 -13.23 -5.77
N ALA A 177 -26.48 -12.63 -4.57
CA ALA A 177 -26.46 -11.18 -4.41
C ALA A 177 -25.07 -10.57 -4.68
N GLY A 178 -24.00 -11.38 -4.63
CA GLY A 178 -22.62 -10.93 -4.76
C GLY A 178 -21.94 -10.75 -3.39
N PHE A 179 -21.08 -9.73 -3.26
CA PHE A 179 -20.29 -9.52 -2.05
C PHE A 179 -21.08 -8.76 -0.98
N HIS A 180 -21.17 -9.35 0.20
CA HIS A 180 -21.66 -8.70 1.41
C HIS A 180 -20.57 -7.84 2.06
N ASP A 181 -19.38 -8.41 2.22
CA ASP A 181 -18.22 -7.74 2.81
C ASP A 181 -16.93 -8.22 2.14
N VAL A 182 -15.94 -7.33 2.08
CA VAL A 182 -14.60 -7.63 1.56
C VAL A 182 -13.57 -6.94 2.44
N ARG A 183 -12.88 -7.73 3.25
CA ARG A 183 -11.77 -7.27 4.07
C ARG A 183 -10.44 -7.64 3.43
N HIS A 184 -9.51 -6.71 3.46
CA HIS A 184 -8.15 -6.89 2.96
C HIS A 184 -7.15 -6.51 4.03
N ASP A 185 -6.32 -7.48 4.40
CA ASP A 185 -5.23 -7.33 5.34
C ASP A 185 -3.92 -7.42 4.54
N PRO A 186 -3.30 -6.27 4.18
CA PRO A 186 -2.24 -6.23 3.20
C PRO A 186 -0.96 -6.93 3.65
N ILE A 187 -0.66 -6.93 4.96
CA ILE A 187 0.50 -7.60 5.54
C ILE A 187 0.10 -8.17 6.90
N ARG A 188 0.24 -9.49 7.07
CA ARG A 188 0.02 -10.24 8.31
C ARG A 188 1.09 -11.32 8.47
N ARG A 189 1.38 -11.77 9.70
CA ARG A 189 2.19 -12.98 9.90
C ARG A 189 1.41 -14.23 9.49
N ALA A 190 2.09 -15.18 8.85
CA ALA A 190 1.54 -16.44 8.38
C ALA A 190 1.02 -17.30 9.53
N ALA A 191 1.63 -17.18 10.71
CA ALA A 191 1.18 -17.86 11.92
C ALA A 191 -0.21 -17.38 12.41
N GLU A 192 -0.56 -16.13 12.08
CA GLU A 192 -1.80 -15.43 12.45
C GLU A 192 -2.82 -15.40 11.30
N ALA A 193 -2.44 -15.90 10.13
CA ALA A 193 -3.35 -16.06 9.00
C ALA A 193 -4.35 -17.19 9.28
N PRO A 194 -5.59 -17.08 8.77
CA PRO A 194 -6.57 -18.16 8.89
C PRO A 194 -6.04 -19.50 8.37
N LYS A 195 -6.43 -20.59 9.01
CA LYS A 195 -6.06 -21.97 8.70
C LYS A 195 -7.30 -22.80 8.45
N GLU A 196 -7.09 -23.97 7.85
CA GLU A 196 -8.13 -24.99 7.77
C GLU A 196 -8.62 -25.36 9.19
N GLY A 197 -9.94 -25.47 9.35
CA GLY A 197 -10.61 -25.68 10.63
C GLY A 197 -10.84 -24.41 11.46
N ASP A 198 -10.28 -23.26 11.08
CA ASP A 198 -10.61 -21.99 11.75
C ASP A 198 -12.06 -21.59 11.43
N VAL A 199 -12.67 -20.85 12.36
CA VAL A 199 -14.06 -20.39 12.25
C VAL A 199 -14.12 -18.87 12.05
N ILE A 200 -14.73 -18.42 10.97
CA ILE A 200 -15.01 -17.00 10.70
C ILE A 200 -16.53 -16.81 10.59
N ASP A 201 -17.08 -15.83 11.33
CA ASP A 201 -18.53 -15.58 11.40
C ASP A 201 -19.38 -16.83 11.69
N GLY A 202 -18.85 -17.77 12.49
CA GLY A 202 -19.50 -19.04 12.81
C GLY A 202 -19.42 -20.11 11.72
N VAL A 203 -18.64 -19.88 10.66
CA VAL A 203 -18.44 -20.81 9.54
C VAL A 203 -17.02 -21.40 9.59
N GLU A 204 -16.92 -22.72 9.62
CA GLU A 204 -15.65 -23.45 9.56
C GLU A 204 -15.06 -23.39 8.15
N LEU A 205 -13.74 -23.19 8.07
CA LEU A 205 -13.01 -23.03 6.82
C LEU A 205 -12.34 -24.33 6.38
N GLU A 206 -12.52 -24.70 5.12
CA GLU A 206 -11.87 -25.85 4.49
C GLU A 206 -10.93 -25.40 3.37
N ALA A 207 -9.81 -26.10 3.19
CA ALA A 207 -8.91 -25.80 2.08
C ALA A 207 -9.54 -26.16 0.73
N ARG A 208 -9.42 -25.27 -0.26
CA ARG A 208 -9.94 -25.51 -1.61
C ARG A 208 -8.90 -25.22 -2.69
N PRO A 209 -8.93 -25.96 -3.82
CA PRO A 209 -8.12 -25.62 -4.99
C PRO A 209 -8.41 -24.19 -5.45
N MET A 210 -7.36 -23.46 -5.80
CA MET A 210 -7.49 -22.05 -6.17
C MET A 210 -8.33 -21.86 -7.43
N GLU A 211 -8.29 -22.80 -8.36
CA GLU A 211 -9.06 -22.76 -9.61
C GLU A 211 -10.57 -22.71 -9.33
N VAL A 212 -11.05 -23.53 -8.39
CA VAL A 212 -12.46 -23.55 -7.96
C VAL A 212 -12.83 -22.21 -7.32
N VAL A 213 -11.94 -21.66 -6.49
CA VAL A 213 -12.17 -20.38 -5.80
C VAL A 213 -12.19 -19.20 -6.78
N ILE A 214 -11.35 -19.21 -7.82
CA ILE A 214 -11.35 -18.19 -8.88
C ILE A 214 -12.69 -18.20 -9.62
N GLU A 215 -13.23 -19.37 -9.98
CA GLU A 215 -14.53 -19.48 -10.64
C GLU A 215 -15.66 -18.93 -9.76
N GLU A 216 -15.67 -19.24 -8.48
CA GLU A 216 -16.67 -18.74 -7.52
C GLU A 216 -16.60 -17.22 -7.37
N LEU A 217 -15.40 -16.68 -7.18
CA LEU A 217 -15.20 -15.23 -7.08
C LEU A 217 -15.56 -14.51 -8.38
N ALA A 218 -15.30 -15.09 -9.55
CA ALA A 218 -15.70 -14.53 -10.84
C ALA A 218 -17.24 -14.43 -10.94
N HIS A 219 -17.97 -15.48 -10.53
CA HIS A 219 -19.44 -15.43 -10.47
C HIS A 219 -19.94 -14.34 -9.52
N ALA A 220 -19.34 -14.24 -8.33
CA ALA A 220 -19.71 -13.23 -7.33
C ALA A 220 -19.44 -11.80 -7.83
N VAL A 221 -18.33 -11.56 -8.53
CA VAL A 221 -18.03 -10.27 -9.18
C VAL A 221 -19.10 -9.89 -10.20
N VAL A 222 -19.56 -10.84 -11.02
CA VAL A 222 -20.61 -10.60 -12.02
C VAL A 222 -21.96 -10.31 -11.33
N ALA A 223 -22.33 -11.11 -10.33
CA ALA A 223 -23.55 -10.92 -9.55
C ALA A 223 -23.58 -9.55 -8.86
N HIS A 224 -22.49 -9.18 -8.18
CA HIS A 224 -22.35 -7.89 -7.50
C HIS A 224 -22.52 -6.71 -8.44
N ARG A 225 -21.90 -6.77 -9.63
CA ARG A 225 -22.02 -5.74 -10.67
C ARG A 225 -23.43 -5.66 -11.25
N ARG A 226 -24.10 -6.80 -11.48
CA ARG A 226 -25.49 -6.83 -11.97
C ARG A 226 -26.45 -6.15 -11.00
N ASN A 227 -26.17 -6.26 -9.70
CA ASN A 227 -26.94 -5.60 -8.64
C ASN A 227 -26.54 -4.12 -8.43
N GLY A 228 -25.74 -3.54 -9.33
CA GLY A 228 -25.30 -2.13 -9.27
C GLY A 228 -24.17 -1.85 -8.26
N GLY A 229 -23.59 -2.90 -7.67
CA GLY A 229 -22.49 -2.79 -6.72
C GLY A 229 -21.18 -2.36 -7.38
N LYS A 230 -20.44 -1.49 -6.71
CA LYS A 230 -19.04 -1.17 -7.06
C LYS A 230 -18.12 -2.17 -6.36
N LEU A 231 -17.10 -2.66 -7.06
CA LEU A 231 -16.10 -3.55 -6.46
C LEU A 231 -15.19 -2.76 -5.52
N SER A 232 -14.76 -3.39 -4.43
CA SER A 232 -13.76 -2.81 -3.54
C SER A 232 -12.40 -2.73 -4.24
N LEU A 233 -11.58 -1.74 -3.87
CA LEU A 233 -10.22 -1.60 -4.39
C LEU A 233 -9.34 -2.82 -4.09
N ALA A 234 -9.62 -3.53 -2.99
CA ALA A 234 -8.96 -4.79 -2.63
C ALA A 234 -9.14 -5.87 -3.71
N LEU A 235 -10.38 -6.09 -4.19
CA LEU A 235 -10.64 -7.07 -5.26
C LEU A 235 -9.96 -6.69 -6.58
N VAL A 236 -9.77 -5.40 -6.85
CA VAL A 236 -9.06 -4.93 -8.05
C VAL A 236 -7.58 -5.33 -8.01
N ARG A 237 -6.94 -5.38 -6.83
CA ARG A 237 -5.53 -5.84 -6.71
C ARG A 237 -5.36 -7.32 -7.01
N PHE A 238 -6.40 -8.10 -6.81
CA PHE A 238 -6.45 -9.51 -7.18
C PHE A 238 -7.00 -9.74 -8.60
N ALA A 239 -7.16 -8.69 -9.42
CA ALA A 239 -7.66 -8.81 -10.78
C ALA A 239 -6.84 -9.79 -11.65
N ASP A 240 -5.53 -9.86 -11.40
CA ASP A 240 -4.63 -10.78 -12.10
C ASP A 240 -4.96 -12.25 -11.83
N LEU A 241 -5.65 -12.57 -10.73
CA LEU A 241 -6.15 -13.93 -10.47
C LEU A 241 -7.24 -14.35 -11.46
N PHE A 242 -8.00 -13.39 -11.98
CA PHE A 242 -9.11 -13.64 -12.91
C PHE A 242 -8.68 -13.52 -14.38
N THR A 243 -7.43 -13.15 -14.64
CA THR A 243 -6.91 -13.03 -16.00
C THR A 243 -6.47 -14.42 -16.47
N PRO A 244 -6.99 -14.95 -17.59
CA PRO A 244 -6.56 -16.23 -18.13
C PRO A 244 -5.04 -16.21 -18.36
N ARG A 245 -4.31 -17.07 -17.66
CA ARG A 245 -2.89 -17.26 -17.96
C ARG A 245 -2.79 -18.10 -19.23
N PRO A 246 -2.11 -17.62 -20.29
CA PRO A 246 -1.81 -18.50 -21.42
C PRO A 246 -0.98 -19.66 -20.89
N GLU A 247 -1.40 -20.89 -21.18
CA GLU A 247 -0.69 -22.10 -20.81
C GLU A 247 0.78 -21.95 -21.19
N SER A 248 1.68 -22.15 -20.22
CA SER A 248 3.11 -22.21 -20.52
C SER A 248 3.33 -23.39 -21.44
N VAL A 249 3.52 -23.11 -22.73
CA VAL A 249 3.95 -24.14 -23.68
C VAL A 249 5.25 -24.72 -23.14
N ASP A 250 5.22 -25.99 -22.75
CA ASP A 250 6.39 -26.78 -22.39
C ASP A 250 7.46 -26.58 -23.47
N ARG A 251 8.48 -25.78 -23.16
CA ARG A 251 9.66 -25.60 -24.02
C ARG A 251 10.60 -26.81 -23.99
N ASP A 252 10.17 -27.93 -23.41
CA ASP A 252 10.90 -29.19 -23.35
C ASP A 252 10.58 -30.15 -24.50
N LYS A 253 9.78 -29.74 -25.49
CA LYS A 253 9.53 -30.57 -26.71
C LYS A 253 10.16 -30.05 -28.00
N LEU A 254 11.06 -29.08 -27.93
CA LEU A 254 11.82 -28.62 -29.10
C LEU A 254 13.31 -28.96 -28.97
N GLY A 255 13.59 -30.25 -28.86
CA GLY A 255 14.93 -30.79 -28.76
C GLY A 255 15.01 -32.23 -29.24
N ASP A 256 14.42 -32.54 -30.39
CA ASP A 256 14.92 -33.61 -31.26
C ASP A 256 14.28 -33.54 -32.65
N ARG A 257 15.06 -33.03 -33.63
CA ARG A 257 15.05 -33.41 -35.04
C ARG A 257 16.10 -32.64 -35.83
#